data_AF-A0A1V3XCS8-F1
#
_entry.id   AF-A0A1V3XCS8-F1
#
_cell.length_a   1.000
_cell.length_b   1.000
_cell.length_c   1.000
_cell.angle_alpha   90.00
_cell.angle_beta   90.00
_cell.angle_gamma   90.00
#
_symmetry.space_group_name_H-M   'P 1'
#
loop_
_entity.id
_entity.type
_entity.pdbx_description
1 polymer ?
#
loop_
_entity_poly.entity_id
_entity_poly.type
_entity_poly.pdbx_seq_one_letter_code
_entity_poly.pdbx_strand_id
1 'polypeptide(L)'
;MASASIADIPLTSTEGVTTTVGAVMATTATEGWAVAHRGSMVAEEYPDGMGAQTRHLLFSVSKSLVAAVVGTLHGPVPSSLPPRSRNT
;
A
#
# COMPACT_ATOMS: atom_id res chain seq x y z
N MET A 1 24.54 -15.63 1.28
CA MET A 1 24.65 -14.39 0.51
C MET A 1 24.06 -13.29 1.35
N ALA A 2 24.79 -12.19 1.59
CA ALA A 2 24.24 -11.05 2.31
C ALA A 2 23.17 -10.40 1.41
N SER A 3 21.92 -10.32 1.88
CA SER A 3 20.91 -9.52 1.18
C SER A 3 21.29 -8.05 1.33
N ALA A 4 21.31 -7.30 0.22
CA ALA A 4 21.39 -5.85 0.29
C ALA A 4 20.20 -5.33 1.12
N SER A 5 20.43 -4.24 1.87
CA SER A 5 19.33 -3.54 2.53
C SER A 5 18.31 -3.09 1.48
N ILE A 6 17.02 -3.10 1.82
CA ILE A 6 15.96 -2.61 0.92
C ILE A 6 16.22 -1.13 0.56
N ALA A 7 16.74 -0.33 1.49
CA ALA A 7 17.07 1.07 1.26
C ALA A 7 18.21 1.26 0.24
N ASP A 8 19.10 0.28 0.09
CA ASP A 8 20.27 0.34 -0.81
C ASP A 8 19.95 -0.14 -2.23
N ILE A 9 18.72 -0.62 -2.49
CA ILE A 9 18.33 -1.09 -3.81
C ILE A 9 18.46 0.08 -4.82
N PRO A 10 19.27 -0.06 -5.88
CA PRO A 10 19.45 0.98 -6.86
C PRO A 10 18.20 1.11 -7.72
N LEU A 11 17.87 2.35 -8.07
CA LEU A 11 16.76 2.68 -8.96
C LEU A 11 17.11 3.88 -9.84
N THR A 12 16.42 3.98 -10.97
CA THR A 12 16.52 5.13 -11.86
C THR A 12 15.36 6.06 -11.56
N SER A 13 15.67 7.31 -11.19
CA SER A 13 14.65 8.34 -10.98
C SER A 13 13.90 8.66 -12.27
N THR A 14 12.80 9.39 -12.17
CA THR A 14 12.02 9.87 -13.33
C THR A 14 12.84 10.78 -14.26
N GLU A 15 13.95 11.34 -13.77
CA GLU A 15 14.88 12.17 -14.55
C GLU A 15 16.06 11.37 -15.13
N GLY A 16 16.05 10.03 -15.02
CA GLY A 16 17.12 9.19 -15.55
C GLY A 16 18.38 9.12 -14.67
N VAL A 17 18.38 9.77 -13.51
CA VAL A 17 19.51 9.77 -12.56
C VAL A 17 19.46 8.51 -11.69
N THR A 18 20.62 7.87 -11.49
CA THR A 18 20.77 6.74 -10.56
C THR A 18 20.62 7.21 -9.12
N THR A 19 19.81 6.49 -8.34
CA THR A 19 19.55 6.76 -6.93
C THR A 19 19.25 5.42 -6.22
N THR A 20 18.79 5.45 -4.97
CA THR A 20 18.36 4.27 -4.21
C THR A 20 16.97 4.46 -3.60
N VAL A 21 16.35 3.38 -3.11
CA VAL A 21 15.06 3.44 -2.42
C VAL A 21 15.11 4.41 -1.24
N GLY A 22 16.13 4.30 -0.39
CA GLY A 22 16.28 5.16 0.78
C GLY A 22 16.46 6.63 0.41
N ALA A 23 17.21 6.92 -0.65
CA ALA A 23 17.38 8.29 -1.15
C ALA A 23 16.06 8.90 -1.66
N VAL A 24 15.20 8.09 -2.30
CA VAL A 24 13.84 8.54 -2.67
C VAL A 24 12.99 8.84 -1.44
N MET A 25 12.97 7.95 -0.45
CA MET A 25 12.18 8.17 0.77
C MET A 25 12.64 9.45 1.51
N ALA A 26 13.96 9.67 1.60
CA ALA A 26 14.54 10.86 2.22
C ALA A 26 14.20 12.17 1.51
N THR A 27 13.89 12.14 0.20
CA THR A 27 13.63 13.34 -0.61
C THR A 27 12.16 13.62 -0.88
N THR A 28 11.26 12.77 -0.38
CA THR A 28 9.81 12.83 -0.65
C THR A 28 8.97 13.24 0.56
N ALA A 29 9.62 13.79 1.60
CA ALA A 29 8.97 14.06 2.89
C ALA A 29 8.25 12.81 3.45
N THR A 30 8.89 11.64 3.31
CA THR A 30 8.35 10.38 3.83
C THR A 30 8.52 10.32 5.35
N GLU A 31 7.40 10.29 6.07
CA GLU A 31 7.37 10.21 7.53
C GLU A 31 7.47 8.76 8.05
N GLY A 32 7.20 7.77 7.19
CA GLY A 32 7.38 6.37 7.50
C GLY A 32 7.14 5.46 6.30
N TRP A 33 7.92 4.38 6.19
CA TRP A 33 7.79 3.39 5.12
C TRP A 33 8.07 1.98 5.64
N ALA A 34 7.42 1.00 5.01
CA ALA A 34 7.55 -0.40 5.38
C ALA A 34 7.35 -1.30 4.16
N VAL A 35 8.09 -2.41 4.11
CA VAL A 35 7.97 -3.43 3.07
C VAL A 35 7.72 -4.78 3.73
N ALA A 36 6.61 -5.40 3.36
CA ALA A 36 6.28 -6.75 3.78
C ALA A 36 6.28 -7.70 2.57
N HIS A 37 6.85 -8.89 2.75
CA HIS A 37 6.90 -9.93 1.73
C HIS A 37 6.61 -11.28 2.36
N ARG A 38 5.63 -12.02 1.79
CA ARG A 38 5.18 -13.34 2.28
C ARG A 38 4.82 -13.36 3.78
N GLY A 39 4.12 -12.33 4.22
CA GLY A 39 3.67 -12.21 5.61
C GLY A 39 4.76 -11.82 6.62
N SER A 40 5.99 -11.55 6.16
CA SER A 40 7.06 -11.02 7.01
C SER A 40 7.35 -9.56 6.69
N MET A 41 7.58 -8.75 7.73
CA MET A 41 8.22 -7.45 7.54
C MET A 41 9.68 -7.70 7.14
N VAL A 42 10.15 -7.02 6.08
CA VAL A 42 11.53 -7.13 5.60
C VAL A 42 12.30 -5.82 5.70
N ALA A 43 11.60 -4.68 5.81
CA ALA A 43 12.16 -3.38 6.15
C ALA A 43 11.06 -2.50 6.74
N GLU A 44 11.39 -1.69 7.75
CA GLU A 44 10.55 -0.60 8.25
C GLU A 44 11.44 0.53 8.77
N GLU A 45 11.10 1.77 8.46
CA GLU A 45 11.81 2.95 8.96
C GLU A 45 10.82 4.12 9.16
N TYR A 46 11.08 4.92 10.19
CA TYR A 46 10.24 6.05 10.60
C TYR A 46 11.14 7.27 10.89
N PRO A 47 11.39 8.12 9.87
CA PRO A 47 12.15 9.35 10.06
C PRO A 47 11.48 10.34 11.03
N ASP A 48 12.25 11.34 11.49
CA ASP A 48 11.73 12.53 12.19
C ASP A 48 10.92 12.27 13.49
N GLY A 49 11.27 11.20 14.22
CA GLY A 49 10.72 10.93 15.55
C GLY A 49 9.35 10.26 15.56
N MET A 50 8.86 9.88 14.37
CA MET A 50 7.77 8.94 14.21
C MET A 50 8.16 7.56 14.75
N GLY A 51 7.21 6.85 15.36
CA GLY A 51 7.40 5.47 15.80
C GLY A 51 6.40 4.54 15.11
N ALA A 52 6.66 3.24 15.15
CA ALA A 52 5.81 2.23 14.51
C ALA A 52 4.33 2.25 14.96
N GLN A 53 4.04 2.80 16.15
CA GLN A 53 2.70 2.89 16.71
C GLN A 53 2.09 4.30 16.58
N THR A 54 2.84 5.27 16.07
CA THR A 54 2.32 6.61 15.85
C THR A 54 1.38 6.60 14.64
N ARG A 55 0.18 7.18 14.81
CA ARG A 55 -0.86 7.17 13.79
C ARG A 55 -0.63 8.28 12.76
N HIS A 56 -0.65 7.92 11.47
CA HIS A 56 -0.67 8.87 10.36
C HIS A 56 -2.06 9.02 9.74
N LEU A 57 -2.32 10.21 9.20
CA LEU A 57 -3.50 10.45 8.38
C LEU A 57 -3.39 9.71 7.05
N LEU A 58 -4.40 8.89 6.75
CA LEU A 58 -4.44 8.08 5.52
C LEU A 58 -5.05 8.82 4.31
N PHE A 59 -5.59 10.03 4.51
CA PHE A 59 -6.30 10.79 3.48
C PHE A 59 -7.26 9.92 2.65
N SER A 60 -7.10 9.90 1.32
CA SER A 60 -7.97 9.16 0.40
C SER A 60 -7.81 7.65 0.47
N VAL A 61 -6.75 7.11 1.08
CA VAL A 61 -6.63 5.66 1.33
C VAL A 61 -7.78 5.17 2.23
N SER A 62 -8.32 6.03 3.08
CA SER A 62 -9.53 5.75 3.88
C SER A 62 -10.72 5.27 3.05
N LYS A 63 -10.83 5.71 1.79
CA LYS A 63 -11.92 5.29 0.89
C LYS A 63 -11.84 3.81 0.54
N SER A 64 -10.63 3.27 0.36
CA SER A 64 -10.42 1.85 0.09
C SER A 64 -10.87 0.99 1.26
N LEU A 65 -10.61 1.42 2.50
CA LEU A 65 -11.08 0.72 3.70
C LEU A 65 -12.62 0.68 3.76
N VAL A 66 -13.27 1.83 3.51
CA VAL A 66 -14.73 1.89 3.45
C VAL A 66 -15.28 1.00 2.33
N ALA A 67 -14.67 1.03 1.15
CA ALA A 67 -15.07 0.19 0.02
C ALA A 67 -14.94 -1.31 0.32
N ALA A 68 -13.90 -1.73 1.05
CA ALA A 68 -13.74 -3.12 1.49
C ALA A 68 -14.89 -3.54 2.41
N VAL A 69 -15.25 -2.72 3.39
CA VAL A 69 -16.41 -2.96 4.27
C VAL A 69 -17.70 -3.07 3.46
N VAL A 70 -17.94 -2.12 2.55
CA VAL A 70 -19.12 -2.16 1.66
C VAL A 70 -19.13 -3.45 0.82
N GLY A 71 -18.00 -3.86 0.27
CA GLY A 71 -17.89 -5.10 -0.50
C GLY A 71 -18.25 -6.34 0.31
N THR A 72 -17.82 -6.41 1.59
CA THR A 72 -18.21 -7.52 2.48
C THR A 72 -19.70 -7.53 2.79
N LEU A 73 -20.33 -6.35 2.91
CA LEU A 73 -21.76 -6.22 3.22
C LEU A 73 -22.66 -6.43 2.00
N HIS A 74 -22.19 -6.09 0.80
CA HIS A 74 -22.96 -6.31 -0.44
C HIS A 74 -23.19 -7.80 -0.72
N GLY A 75 -22.22 -8.65 -0.33
CA GLY A 75 -22.26 -10.09 -0.57
C GLY A 75 -22.03 -10.45 -2.05
N PRO A 76 -21.84 -11.74 -2.36
CA PRO A 76 -21.80 -12.22 -3.74
C PRO A 76 -23.19 -12.11 -4.38
N VAL A 77 -23.24 -11.74 -5.67
CA VAL A 77 -24.49 -11.81 -6.45
C VAL A 77 -24.94 -13.28 -6.48
N PRO A 78 -26.18 -13.62 -6.07
CA PRO A 78 -26.66 -14.98 -6.14
C PRO A 78 -26.66 -15.48 -7.60
N SER A 79 -26.02 -16.63 -7.85
CA SER A 79 -25.82 -17.20 -9.19
C SER A 79 -27.10 -17.75 -9.85
N SER A 80 -28.26 -17.58 -9.22
CA SER A 80 -29.56 -18.04 -9.72
C SER A 80 -30.61 -16.94 -9.57
N LEU A 81 -30.52 -15.90 -10.39
CA LEU A 81 -31.66 -15.01 -10.62
C LEU A 81 -32.51 -15.63 -11.74
N PRO A 82 -33.79 -16.01 -11.50
CA PRO A 82 -34.65 -16.51 -12.58
C PRO A 82 -34.82 -15.41 -13.65
N PRO A 83 -35.00 -15.78 -14.94
CA PRO A 83 -35.13 -14.82 -16.02
C PRO A 83 -36.31 -13.88 -15.73
N ARG A 84 -36.05 -12.57 -15.76
CA ARG A 84 -37.10 -11.55 -15.63
C ARG A 84 -38.13 -11.76 -16.73
N SER A 85 -39.35 -12.15 -16.36
CA SER A 85 -40.52 -12.11 -17.23
C SER A 85 -40.68 -10.69 -17.76
N ARG A 86 -40.54 -10.52 -19.07
CA ARG A 86 -40.83 -9.27 -19.76
C ARG A 86 -42.34 -9.21 -19.91
N ASN A 87 -43.03 -8.47 -19.04
CA ASN A 87 -44.46 -8.22 -19.22
C ASN A 87 -44.63 -7.37 -20.48
N THR A 88 -45.31 -7.95 -21.47
CA THR A 88 -45.90 -7.25 -22.63
C THR A 88 -47.08 -6.39 -22.21
#